data_AF-A0A1C3RDW0-F1
#
_entry.id   AF-A0A1C3RDW0-F1
#
_cell.length_a   1.000
_cell.length_b   1.000
_cell.length_c   1.000
_cell.angle_alpha   90.00
_cell.angle_beta   90.00
_cell.angle_gamma   90.00
#
_symmetry.space_group_name_H-M   'P 1'
#
loop_
_entity.id
_entity.type
_entity.pdbx_description
1 polymer ?
#
loop_
_entity_poly.entity_id
_entity_poly.type
_entity_poly.pdbx_seq_one_letter_code
_entity_poly.pdbx_strand_id
1 'polypeptide(L)'
;MQIVKEIYEFTRANNLADNESDFSLKWLNKSARYYNMLKLTGRDASFDALIRLSTNLQLRKTAYKQSRIKEMQDIGNSIEAFDQKLHNVIKARTIAEAVFLS
;
A
#
# COMPACT_ATOMS: atom_id res chain seq x y z
N MET A 1 4.30 1.01 10.07
CA MET A 1 3.23 -0.02 10.04
C MET A 1 1.89 0.62 9.74
N GLN A 2 1.59 1.77 10.36
CA GLN A 2 0.30 2.47 10.25
C GLN A 2 -0.20 2.63 8.79
N ILE A 3 0.63 3.14 7.87
CA ILE A 3 0.20 3.34 6.47
C ILE A 3 -0.21 2.05 5.75
N VAL A 4 0.50 0.93 5.97
CA VAL A 4 0.17 -0.36 5.34
C VAL A 4 -1.15 -0.90 5.89
N LYS A 5 -1.42 -0.69 7.18
CA LYS A 5 -2.69 -1.03 7.81
C LYS A 5 -3.84 -0.20 7.24
N GLU A 6 -3.69 1.12 7.16
CA GLU A 6 -4.71 2.00 6.59
C GLU A 6 -5.05 1.61 5.14
N ILE A 7 -4.03 1.29 4.33
CA ILE A 7 -4.24 0.83 2.95
C ILE A 7 -4.96 -0.53 2.93
N TYR A 8 -4.62 -1.46 3.81
CA TYR A 8 -5.35 -2.72 3.93
C TYR A 8 -6.83 -2.49 4.28
N GLU A 9 -7.12 -1.67 5.29
CA GLU A 9 -8.49 -1.38 5.72
C GLU A 9 -9.29 -0.71 4.59
N PHE A 10 -8.69 0.25 3.88
CA PHE A 10 -9.30 0.88 2.71
C PHE A 10 -9.58 -0.14 1.59
N THR A 11 -8.60 -0.97 1.24
CA THR A 11 -8.78 -1.98 0.19
C THR A 11 -9.82 -3.03 0.57
N ARG A 12 -9.91 -3.38 1.85
CA ARG A 12 -10.94 -4.30 2.34
C ARG A 12 -12.34 -3.68 2.29
N ALA A 13 -12.49 -2.44 2.75
CA ALA A 13 -13.77 -1.73 2.78
C ALA A 13 -14.36 -1.52 1.37
N ASN A 14 -13.51 -1.41 0.35
CA ASN A 14 -13.90 -1.21 -1.04
C ASN A 14 -13.89 -2.51 -1.87
N ASN A 15 -13.85 -3.69 -1.22
CA ASN A 15 -13.81 -4.99 -1.88
C ASN A 15 -12.66 -5.16 -2.90
N LEU A 16 -11.54 -4.47 -2.68
CA LEU A 16 -10.33 -4.57 -3.52
C LEU A 16 -9.35 -5.63 -3.02
N ALA A 17 -9.47 -6.01 -1.75
CA ALA A 17 -8.77 -7.13 -1.14
C ALA A 17 -9.78 -8.00 -0.40
N ASP A 18 -9.74 -9.31 -0.65
CA ASP A 18 -10.71 -10.25 -0.05
C ASP A 18 -10.38 -10.55 1.42
N ASN A 19 -9.09 -10.60 1.73
CA ASN A 19 -8.56 -10.89 3.06
C ASN A 19 -7.08 -10.50 3.14
N GLU A 20 -6.47 -10.75 4.30
CA GLU A 20 -5.06 -10.42 4.57
C GLU A 20 -4.07 -11.18 3.68
N SER A 21 -4.41 -12.42 3.31
CA SER A 21 -3.58 -13.23 2.41
C SER A 21 -3.63 -12.66 1.00
N ASP A 22 -4.83 -12.33 0.52
CA ASP A 22 -5.03 -11.68 -0.76
C ASP A 22 -4.30 -10.34 -0.84
N PHE A 23 -4.38 -9.53 0.23
CA PHE A 23 -3.63 -8.28 0.34
C PHE A 23 -2.11 -8.52 0.25
N SER A 24 -1.60 -9.50 0.98
CA SER A 24 -0.18 -9.83 0.96
C SER A 24 0.32 -10.22 -0.43
N LEU A 25 -0.47 -10.99 -1.17
CA LEU A 25 -0.11 -11.48 -2.50
C LEU A 25 -0.29 -10.40 -3.58
N LYS A 26 -1.46 -9.77 -3.65
CA LYS A 26 -1.82 -8.85 -4.75
C LYS A 26 -1.32 -7.42 -4.56
N TRP A 27 -1.09 -6.98 -3.33
CA TRP A 27 -0.72 -5.60 -3.03
C TRP A 27 0.72 -5.47 -2.54
N LEU A 28 1.14 -6.33 -1.62
CA LEU A 28 2.52 -6.33 -1.11
C LEU A 28 3.46 -7.18 -1.99
N ASN A 29 2.90 -8.09 -2.80
CA ASN A 29 3.65 -9.07 -3.60
C ASN A 29 4.68 -9.81 -2.73
N LYS A 30 4.15 -10.37 -1.65
CA LYS A 30 4.83 -11.18 -0.61
C LYS A 30 4.04 -12.46 -0.35
N SER A 31 4.57 -13.33 0.50
CA SER A 31 3.87 -14.55 0.90
C SER A 31 2.52 -14.23 1.57
N ALA A 32 1.56 -15.15 1.45
CA ALA A 32 0.21 -15.04 2.01
C ALA A 32 0.17 -14.63 3.51
N ARG A 33 1.18 -15.01 4.29
CA ARG A 33 1.24 -14.73 5.72
C ARG A 33 1.92 -13.41 6.07
N TYR A 34 2.45 -12.68 5.09
CA TYR A 34 3.32 -11.53 5.32
C TYR A 34 2.63 -10.40 6.07
N TYR A 35 1.45 -9.96 5.64
CA TYR A 35 0.73 -8.89 6.34
C TYR A 35 0.34 -9.30 7.77
N ASN A 36 -0.15 -10.53 7.96
CA ASN A 36 -0.46 -11.04 9.29
C ASN A 36 0.79 -11.08 10.19
N MET A 37 1.95 -11.48 9.66
CA MET A 37 3.22 -11.43 10.37
C MET A 37 3.58 -10.00 10.79
N LEU A 38 3.41 -9.00 9.92
CA LEU A 38 3.65 -7.60 10.28
C LEU A 38 2.77 -7.16 11.46
N LYS A 39 1.47 -7.49 11.42
CA LYS A 39 0.55 -7.17 12.53
C LYS A 39 0.99 -7.80 13.84
N LEU A 40 1.30 -9.11 13.82
CA LEU A 40 1.64 -9.87 15.01
C LEU A 40 2.97 -9.44 15.64
N THR A 41 3.95 -9.10 14.80
CA THR A 41 5.28 -8.71 15.25
C THR A 41 5.40 -7.22 15.56
N GLY A 42 4.38 -6.42 15.22
CA GLY A 42 4.43 -4.96 15.29
C GLY A 42 5.50 -4.35 14.37
N ARG A 43 6.08 -5.15 13.46
CA ARG A 43 7.16 -4.71 12.60
C ARG A 43 6.65 -3.88 11.44
N ASP A 44 7.53 -3.01 11.01
CA ASP A 44 7.37 -2.25 9.80
C ASP A 44 7.54 -3.13 8.56
N ALA A 45 6.73 -2.86 7.52
CA ALA A 45 6.92 -3.50 6.22
C ALA A 45 8.32 -3.17 5.68
N SER A 46 8.92 -4.14 4.99
CA SER A 46 10.23 -3.95 4.37
C SER A 46 10.16 -2.88 3.28
N PHE A 47 11.28 -2.22 2.99
CA PHE A 47 11.33 -1.18 1.96
C PHE A 47 10.83 -1.69 0.60
N ASP A 48 11.29 -2.88 0.16
CA ASP A 48 10.80 -3.53 -1.06
C ASP A 48 9.27 -3.80 -1.04
N ALA A 49 8.67 -4.13 0.11
CA ALA A 49 7.23 -4.31 0.20
C ALA A 49 6.47 -2.98 0.05
N LEU A 50 7.02 -1.88 0.57
CA LEU A 50 6.46 -0.54 0.39
C LEU A 50 6.53 -0.08 -1.07
N ILE A 51 7.65 -0.34 -1.76
CA ILE A 51 7.79 -0.03 -3.19
C ILE A 51 6.76 -0.81 -4.01
N ARG A 52 6.64 -2.12 -3.78
CA ARG A 52 5.62 -2.98 -4.44
C ARG A 52 4.20 -2.48 -4.19
N LEU A 53 3.92 -2.04 -2.96
CA LEU A 53 2.62 -1.47 -2.61
C LEU A 53 2.33 -0.18 -3.38
N SER A 54 3.29 0.73 -3.48
CA SER A 54 3.14 1.97 -4.24
C SER A 54 2.92 1.69 -5.73
N THR A 55 3.69 0.78 -6.33
CA THR A 55 3.45 0.37 -7.73
C THR A 55 2.03 -0.18 -7.93
N ASN A 56 1.56 -1.03 -7.01
CA ASN A 56 0.21 -1.60 -7.09
C ASN A 56 -0.90 -0.57 -6.92
N LEU A 57 -0.69 0.44 -6.08
CA LEU A 57 -1.60 1.58 -5.94
C LEU A 57 -1.64 2.40 -7.24
N GLN A 58 -0.49 2.71 -7.84
CA GLN A 58 -0.42 3.48 -9.08
C GLN A 58 -1.13 2.79 -10.25
N LEU A 59 -0.92 1.49 -10.43
CA LEU A 59 -1.59 0.72 -11.48
C LEU A 59 -3.12 0.80 -11.36
N ARG A 60 -3.64 0.67 -10.14
CA ARG A 60 -5.08 0.71 -9.86
C ARG A 60 -5.63 2.13 -9.95
N LYS A 61 -4.90 3.13 -9.43
CA LYS A 61 -5.26 4.56 -9.55
C LYS A 61 -5.65 4.91 -10.97
N THR A 62 -4.81 4.56 -11.94
CA THR A 62 -5.05 4.83 -13.37
C THR A 62 -6.35 4.19 -13.85
N ALA A 63 -6.56 2.91 -13.54
CA ALA A 63 -7.78 2.20 -13.93
C ALA A 63 -9.05 2.80 -13.31
N TYR A 64 -9.01 3.14 -12.02
CA TYR A 64 -10.16 3.66 -11.28
C TYR A 64 -10.52 5.09 -11.69
N LYS A 65 -9.53 5.98 -11.87
CA LYS A 65 -9.79 7.37 -12.29
C LYS A 65 -10.32 7.48 -13.72
N GLN A 66 -9.99 6.52 -14.58
CA GLN A 66 -10.52 6.46 -15.95
C GLN A 66 -11.93 5.87 -16.03
N SER A 67 -12.45 5.33 -14.93
CA SER A 67 -13.81 4.79 -14.90
C SER A 67 -14.85 5.87 -15.16
N ARG A 68 -15.94 5.49 -15.83
CA ARG A 68 -17.14 6.34 -16.00
C ARG A 68 -18.07 6.31 -14.80
N ILE A 69 -17.80 5.45 -13.82
CA ILE A 69 -18.58 5.29 -12.61
C ILE A 69 -17.99 6.18 -11.52
N LYS A 70 -18.79 7.10 -10.97
CA LYS A 70 -18.34 8.09 -9.96
C LYS A 70 -17.70 7.43 -8.73
N GLU A 71 -18.32 6.39 -8.20
CA GLU A 71 -17.78 5.63 -7.06
C GLU A 71 -16.37 5.10 -7.34
N MET A 72 -16.13 4.60 -8.55
CA MET A 72 -14.82 4.11 -8.96
C MET A 72 -13.81 5.27 -9.08
N GLN A 73 -14.23 6.45 -9.52
CA GLN A 73 -13.38 7.65 -9.51
C GLN A 73 -13.03 8.08 -8.09
N ASP A 74 -13.98 8.04 -7.15
CA ASP A 74 -13.77 8.37 -5.74
C ASP A 74 -12.78 7.40 -5.08
N ILE A 75 -12.87 6.10 -5.40
CA ILE A 75 -11.87 5.08 -5.04
C ILE A 75 -10.51 5.45 -5.62
N GLY A 76 -10.45 5.85 -6.90
CA GLY A 76 -9.21 6.27 -7.57
C GLY A 76 -8.55 7.49 -6.90
N ASN A 77 -9.33 8.48 -6.48
CA ASN A 77 -8.85 9.64 -5.73
C ASN A 77 -8.33 9.26 -4.35
N SER A 78 -9.01 8.33 -3.65
CA SER A 78 -8.55 7.80 -2.37
C SER A 78 -7.23 7.04 -2.50
N ILE A 79 -7.10 6.22 -3.55
CA ILE A 79 -5.84 5.52 -3.87
C ILE A 79 -4.71 6.52 -4.13
N GLU A 80 -4.98 7.64 -4.81
CA GLU A 80 -3.98 8.68 -5.06
C GLU A 80 -3.47 9.31 -3.77
N ALA A 81 -4.37 9.61 -2.82
CA ALA A 81 -3.98 10.12 -1.51
C ALA A 81 -3.08 9.12 -0.75
N PHE A 82 -3.41 7.82 -0.82
CA PHE A 82 -2.57 6.77 -0.21
C PHE A 82 -1.22 6.63 -0.91
N ASP A 83 -1.17 6.69 -2.24
CA ASP A 83 0.07 6.65 -3.03
C ASP A 83 1.00 7.80 -2.64
N GLN A 84 0.48 9.03 -2.53
CA GLN A 84 1.26 10.19 -2.07
C GLN A 84 1.77 10.03 -0.65
N LYS A 85 0.92 9.59 0.30
CA LYS A 85 1.31 9.35 1.69
C LYS A 85 2.38 8.27 1.79
N LEU A 86 2.25 7.19 1.02
CA LEU A 86 3.23 6.10 0.98
C LEU A 86 4.56 6.55 0.36
N HIS A 87 4.53 7.38 -0.69
CA HIS A 87 5.73 7.94 -1.30
C HIS A 87 6.54 8.77 -0.29
N ASN A 88 5.86 9.57 0.54
CA ASN A 88 6.53 10.34 1.60
C ASN A 88 7.21 9.43 2.62
N VAL A 89 6.59 8.31 2.99
CA VAL A 89 7.18 7.32 3.91
C VAL A 89 8.42 6.67 3.28
N ILE A 90 8.34 6.30 2.00
CA ILE A 90 9.47 5.72 1.27
C ILE A 90 10.64 6.72 1.22
N LYS A 91 10.37 7.97 0.83
CA LYS A 91 11.38 9.03 0.74
C LYS A 91 12.05 9.31 2.09
N ALA A 92 11.27 9.38 3.17
CA ALA A 92 11.80 9.59 4.52
C ALA A 92 12.76 8.45 4.94
N ARG A 93 12.44 7.20 4.60
CA ARG A 93 13.33 6.06 4.87
C ARG A 93 14.61 6.10 4.04
N THR A 94 14.52 6.44 2.76
CA THR A 94 15.70 6.56 1.90
C THR A 94 16.67 7.63 2.42
N ILE A 95 16.14 8.77 2.88
CA ILE A 95 16.98 9.82 3.49
C ILE A 95 17.62 9.32 4.79
N ALA A 96 16.85 8.65 5.66
CA ALA A 96 17.39 8.09 6.89
C ALA A 96 18.53 7.10 6.62
N GLU A 97 18.33 6.16 5.68
CA GLU A 97 19.35 5.19 5.28
C GLU A 97 20.61 5.87 4.72
N ALA A 98 20.46 6.94 3.92
CA ALA A 98 21.58 7.69 3.38
C ALA A 98 22.38 8.44 4.45
N VAL A 99 21.72 9.01 5.47
CA VAL A 99 22.36 9.73 6.58
C VAL A 99 23.09 8.78 7.53
N PHE A 100 22.58 7.56 7.74
CA PHE A 100 23.26 6.56 8.59
C PHE A 100 24.50 5.93 7.95
N LEU A 101 24.67 6.08 6.64
CA LEU A 101 25.81 5.54 5.88
C LEU A 101 26.88 6.60 5.55
N SER A 102 26.64 7.87 5.89
CA SER A 102 27.57 9.00 5.73
C SER A 102 28.27 9.34 7.03
#